data_AF-A0A800N796-F1
#
_entry.id   AF-A0A800N796-F1
#
_cell.length_a   1.000
_cell.length_b   1.000
_cell.length_c   1.000
_cell.angle_alpha   90.00
_cell.angle_beta   90.00
_cell.angle_gamma   90.00
#
_symmetry.space_group_name_H-M   'P 1'
#
loop_
_entity.id
_entity.type
_entity.pdbx_description
1 polymer ?
#
loop_
_entity_poly.entity_id
_entity_poly.type
_entity_poly.pdbx_seq_one_letter_code
_entity_poly.pdbx_strand_id
1 'polypeptide(L)'
;MDKYVNEKISQFIDNELGASEAIRVLEKVEDDGCFEGKLRRYHYIRKLIRTELPIAVDTDFVSQVNSRLQSEPELALPFWRHFKGEQVLTVALVAVMALVLVFW
;
A
#
# COMPACT_ATOMS: atom_id res chain seq x y z
N MET A 1 -14.42 18.91 12.42
CA MET A 1 -14.48 17.75 11.50
C MET A 1 -13.78 18.14 10.22
N ASP A 2 -12.68 17.47 9.88
CA ASP A 2 -11.86 17.83 8.71
C ASP A 2 -12.59 17.44 7.41
N LYS A 3 -12.99 18.46 6.63
CA LYS A 3 -13.74 18.30 5.37
C LYS A 3 -12.86 17.66 4.30
N TYR A 4 -11.56 17.98 4.30
CA TYR A 4 -10.59 17.53 3.31
C TYR A 4 -10.37 16.02 3.37
N VAL A 5 -10.21 15.47 4.58
CA VAL A 5 -10.01 14.02 4.77
C VAL A 5 -11.25 13.24 4.35
N ASN A 6 -12.45 13.74 4.59
CA ASN A 6 -13.69 13.07 4.19
C ASN A 6 -13.84 12.98 2.67
N GLU A 7 -13.48 14.05 1.97
CA GLU A 7 -13.47 14.09 0.51
C GLU A 7 -12.46 13.08 -0.04
N LYS A 8 -11.26 13.04 0.54
CA LYS A 8 -10.22 12.08 0.18
C LYS A 8 -10.63 10.63 0.43
N ILE A 9 -11.34 10.33 1.52
CA ILE A 9 -11.93 9.01 1.77
C ILE A 9 -12.95 8.64 0.68
N SER A 10 -13.78 9.57 0.22
CA SER A 10 -14.71 9.33 -0.88
C SER A 10 -13.98 9.00 -2.18
N GLN A 11 -13.00 9.83 -2.56
CA GLN A 11 -12.16 9.61 -3.74
C GLN A 11 -11.42 8.27 -3.67
N PHE A 12 -10.95 7.87 -2.47
CA PHE A 12 -10.31 6.58 -2.26
C PHE A 12 -11.26 5.42 -2.57
N ILE A 13 -12.49 5.45 -2.05
CA ILE A 13 -13.50 4.40 -2.25
C ILE A 13 -13.88 4.24 -3.74
N ASP A 14 -13.89 5.34 -4.48
CA ASP A 14 -14.21 5.35 -5.90
C ASP A 14 -12.98 5.16 -6.82
N ASN A 15 -11.81 4.88 -6.25
CA ASN A 15 -10.56 4.62 -6.97
C ASN A 15 -10.10 5.82 -7.83
N GLU A 16 -10.30 7.03 -7.31
CA GLU A 16 -9.94 8.31 -7.97
C GLU A 16 -8.63 8.91 -7.44
N LEU A 17 -7.98 8.26 -6.46
CA LEU A 17 -6.70 8.71 -5.92
C LEU A 17 -5.51 8.03 -6.61
N GLY A 18 -4.43 8.79 -6.80
CA GLY A 18 -3.13 8.23 -7.12
C GLY A 18 -2.58 7.38 -5.95
N ALA A 19 -1.68 6.44 -6.25
CA ALA A 19 -1.17 5.47 -5.26
C ALA A 19 -0.58 6.13 -4.00
N SER A 20 0.20 7.20 -4.16
CA SER A 20 0.81 7.91 -3.02
C SER A 20 -0.22 8.63 -2.15
N GLU A 21 -1.28 9.18 -2.76
CA GLU A 21 -2.37 9.83 -2.01
C GLU A 21 -3.24 8.79 -1.29
N ALA A 22 -3.51 7.67 -1.95
CA ALA A 22 -4.26 6.56 -1.36
C ALA A 22 -3.59 6.03 -0.09
N ILE A 23 -2.26 5.83 -0.12
CA ILE A 23 -1.48 5.40 1.05
C ILE A 23 -1.59 6.43 2.19
N ARG A 24 -1.41 7.72 1.90
CA ARG A 24 -1.53 8.78 2.93
C ARG A 24 -2.92 8.88 3.56
N VAL A 25 -3.96 8.56 2.79
CA VAL A 25 -5.33 8.51 3.32
C VAL A 25 -5.49 7.32 4.25
N LEU A 26 -4.94 6.16 3.90
CA LEU A 26 -4.97 4.97 4.74
C LEU A 26 -4.19 5.17 6.06
N GLU A 27 -2.99 5.75 6.01
CA GLU A 27 -2.21 6.10 7.20
C GLU A 27 -3.03 6.99 8.16
N LYS A 28 -3.70 8.03 7.63
CA LYS A 28 -4.57 8.91 8.44
C LYS A 28 -5.81 8.22 8.99
N VAL A 29 -6.34 7.22 8.27
CA VAL A 29 -7.49 6.43 8.73
C VAL A 29 -7.08 5.50 9.86
N GLU A 30 -5.86 4.95 9.80
CA GLU A 30 -5.29 4.09 10.83
C GLU A 30 -4.97 4.87 12.13
N ASP A 31 -4.42 6.09 12.00
CA ASP A 31 -4.05 6.93 13.14
C ASP A 31 -5.26 7.48 13.94
N ASP A 32 -6.44 7.60 13.31
CA ASP A 32 -7.65 8.17 13.92
C ASP A 32 -8.89 7.29 13.67
N GLY A 33 -9.32 6.58 14.71
CA GLY A 33 -10.48 5.69 14.68
C GLY A 33 -11.82 6.38 14.29
N CYS A 34 -11.92 7.71 14.34
CA CYS A 34 -13.06 8.44 13.81
C CYS A 34 -13.19 8.27 12.29
N PHE A 35 -12.06 8.25 11.56
CA PHE A 35 -12.03 8.09 10.11
C PHE A 35 -12.24 6.64 9.69
N GLU A 36 -11.77 5.66 10.46
CA GLU A 36 -12.04 4.24 10.22
C GLU A 36 -13.55 3.95 10.18
N GLY A 37 -14.29 4.46 11.17
CA GLY A 37 -15.75 4.34 11.20
C GLY A 37 -16.42 5.02 10.01
N LYS A 38 -15.85 6.10 9.48
CA LYS A 38 -16.38 6.81 8.31
C LYS A 38 -16.13 6.04 7.01
N LEU A 39 -14.91 5.53 6.82
CA LEU A 39 -14.54 4.66 5.69
C LEU A 39 -15.49 3.45 5.62
N ARG A 40 -15.73 2.78 6.76
CA ARG A 40 -16.66 1.65 6.85
C ARG A 40 -18.09 2.03 6.44
N ARG A 41 -18.62 3.14 6.96
CA ARG A 41 -19.98 3.61 6.63
C ARG A 41 -20.11 3.95 5.15
N TYR A 42 -19.14 4.65 4.56
CA TYR A 42 -19.18 5.03 3.15
C TYR A 42 -19.14 3.80 2.23
N HIS A 43 -18.30 2.80 2.54
CA HIS A 43 -18.29 1.52 1.81
C HIS A 43 -19.65 0.80 1.90
N TYR A 44 -20.28 0.78 3.07
CA TYR A 44 -21.59 0.15 3.25
C TYR A 44 -22.69 0.84 2.44
N ILE A 45 -22.74 2.18 2.51
CA ILE A 45 -23.69 2.99 1.74
C ILE A 45 -23.49 2.75 0.24
N ARG A 46 -22.25 2.71 -0.25
CA ARG A 46 -21.94 2.43 -1.66
C ARG A 46 -22.45 1.06 -2.11
N LYS A 47 -22.23 0.01 -1.31
CA LYS A 47 -22.74 -1.34 -1.61
C LYS A 47 -24.26 -1.37 -1.67
N LEU A 48 -24.91 -0.74 -0.68
CA LEU A 48 -26.38 -0.64 -0.63
C LEU A 48 -26.95 0.07 -1.86
N ILE A 49 -26.37 1.20 -2.26
CA ILE A 49 -26.79 1.97 -3.45
C ILE A 49 -26.63 1.14 -4.73
N ARG A 50 -25.57 0.34 -4.84
CA ARG A 50 -25.30 -0.50 -6.02
C ARG A 50 -26.12 -1.79 -6.05
N THR A 51 -27.03 -2.00 -5.09
CA THR A 51 -27.79 -3.24 -4.92
C THR A 51 -26.89 -4.47 -4.77
N GLU A 52 -25.61 -4.25 -4.42
CA GLU A 52 -24.71 -5.30 -4.00
C GLU A 52 -25.19 -5.71 -2.61
N LEU A 53 -25.73 -6.93 -2.48
CA LEU A 53 -26.24 -7.45 -1.21
C LEU A 53 -25.22 -7.16 -0.11
N PRO A 54 -25.53 -6.29 0.87
CA PRO A 54 -24.63 -6.08 1.98
C PRO A 54 -24.55 -7.41 2.70
N ILE A 55 -23.37 -8.04 2.64
CA ILE A 55 -23.10 -9.23 3.44
C ILE A 55 -23.28 -8.78 4.89
N ALA A 56 -24.19 -9.43 5.61
CA ALA A 56 -24.33 -9.25 7.04
C ALA A 56 -23.07 -9.83 7.69
N VAL A 57 -22.07 -8.97 7.87
CA VAL A 57 -20.81 -9.31 8.51
C VAL A 57 -20.93 -8.93 9.97
N ASP A 58 -20.46 -9.81 10.86
CA ASP A 58 -20.33 -9.54 12.29
C ASP A 58 -19.58 -8.21 12.50
N THR A 59 -20.03 -7.40 13.45
CA THR A 59 -19.40 -6.09 13.75
C THR A 59 -17.92 -6.25 14.10
N ASP A 60 -17.55 -7.41 14.63
CA ASP A 60 -16.18 -7.71 15.05
C ASP A 60 -15.38 -8.50 14.01
N PHE A 61 -15.93 -8.72 12.80
CA PHE A 61 -15.22 -9.49 11.77
C PHE A 61 -13.90 -8.83 11.37
N VAL A 62 -13.91 -7.52 11.10
CA VAL A 62 -12.72 -6.79 10.66
C VAL A 62 -11.65 -6.79 11.76
N SER A 63 -12.04 -6.57 13.01
CA SER A 63 -11.11 -6.60 14.15
C SER A 63 -10.53 -8.00 14.35
N GLN A 64 -11.36 -9.05 14.27
CA GLN A 64 -10.93 -10.43 14.35
C GLN A 64 -9.97 -10.85 13.22
N VAL A 65 -10.18 -10.37 11.99
CA VAL A 65 -9.24 -10.61 10.88
C VAL A 65 -7.93 -9.89 11.15
N ASN A 66 -7.99 -8.61 11.55
CA ASN A 66 -6.80 -7.82 11.84
C ASN A 66 -5.95 -8.44 12.96
N SER A 67 -6.58 -8.87 14.06
CA SER A 67 -5.87 -9.54 15.16
C SER A 67 -5.20 -10.84 14.73
N ARG A 68 -5.82 -11.61 13.82
CA ARG A 68 -5.20 -12.84 13.28
C ARG A 68 -4.03 -12.50 12.38
N LEU A 69 -4.17 -11.53 11.46
CA LEU A 69 -3.09 -11.08 10.57
C LEU A 69 -1.88 -10.56 11.35
N GLN A 70 -2.10 -9.77 12.40
CA GLN A 70 -1.02 -9.29 13.26
C GLN A 70 -0.30 -10.41 14.03
N SER A 71 -0.96 -11.56 14.24
CA SER A 71 -0.38 -12.73 14.87
C SER A 71 0.36 -13.65 13.89
N GLU A 72 0.25 -13.39 12.58
CA GLU A 72 0.96 -14.17 11.58
C GLU A 72 2.47 -13.86 11.63
N PRO A 73 3.34 -14.88 11.56
CA PRO A 73 4.77 -14.65 11.42
C PRO A 73 5.02 -13.93 10.10
N GLU A 74 5.92 -12.94 10.10
CA GLU A 74 6.33 -12.24 8.87
C GLU A 74 6.78 -13.29 7.84
N LEU A 75 5.95 -13.50 6.81
CA LEU A 75 6.33 -14.36 5.70
C LEU A 75 7.54 -13.72 5.04
N ALA A 76 8.72 -14.31 5.22
CA ALA A 76 9.91 -13.96 4.47
C ALA A 76 9.68 -14.34 3.00
N LEU A 77 8.98 -13.48 2.27
CA LEU A 77 8.89 -13.58 0.82
C LEU A 77 10.33 -13.50 0.30
N PRO A 78 10.76 -14.43 -0.57
CA PRO A 78 12.07 -14.30 -1.20
C PRO A 78 12.03 -13.01 -2.01
N PHE A 79 12.68 -11.96 -1.51
CA PHE A 79 12.89 -10.73 -2.23
C PHE A 79 13.71 -11.08 -3.48
N TRP A 80 13.04 -11.24 -4.62
CA TRP A 80 13.69 -11.13 -5.92
C TRP A 80 14.13 -9.68 -6.04
N ARG A 81 15.31 -9.39 -5.50
CA ARG A 81 16.03 -8.15 -5.74
C ARG A 81 16.07 -7.96 -7.25
N HIS A 82 15.32 -6.99 -7.76
CA HIS A 82 15.64 -6.37 -9.03
C HIS A 82 17.05 -5.81 -8.90
N PHE A 83 18.04 -6.61 -9.31
CA PHE A 83 19.39 -6.13 -9.54
C PHE A 83 19.28 -5.07 -10.64
N LYS A 84 19.34 -3.79 -10.23
CA LYS A 84 19.50 -2.68 -11.16
C LYS A 84 20.85 -2.88 -11.86
N GLY A 85 20.81 -3.22 -13.16
CA GLY A 85 21.97 -3.54 -13.99
C GLY A 85 22.94 -2.39 -14.26
N GLU A 86 22.84 -1.28 -13.53
CA GLU A 86 23.66 -0.08 -13.76
C GLU A 86 25.08 -0.21 -13.17
N GLN A 87 25.28 -1.07 -12.16
CA GLN A 87 26.60 -1.23 -11.52
C GLN A 87 27.56 -2.14 -12.29
N VAL A 88 27.07 -2.95 -13.23
CA VAL A 88 27.93 -3.88 -13.99
C VAL A 88 28.72 -3.14 -15.07
N LEU A 89 28.17 -2.04 -15.60
CA LEU A 89 28.81 -1.20 -16.63
C LEU A 89 30.02 -0.42 -16.10
N THR A 90 29.98 0.07 -14.86
CA THR A 90 31.09 0.83 -14.26
C THR A 90 32.28 -0.05 -13.91
N VAL A 91 32.04 -1.29 -13.45
CA VAL A 91 33.12 -2.24 -13.14
C VAL A 91 33.84 -2.72 -14.40
N ALA A 92 33.12 -2.96 -15.50
CA ALA A 92 33.72 -3.38 -16.76
C ALA A 92 34.67 -2.32 -17.36
N LEU A 93 34.32 -1.02 -17.22
CA LEU A 93 35.11 0.09 -17.76
C LEU A 93 36.47 0.25 -17.03
N VAL A 94 36.50 0.04 -15.72
CA VAL A 94 37.74 0.09 -14.92
C VAL A 94 38.68 -1.07 -15.25
N ALA A 95 38.15 -2.28 -15.47
CA ALA A 95 38.95 -3.46 -15.80
C ALA A 95 39.68 -3.32 -17.15
N VAL A 96 39.05 -2.69 -18.15
CA VAL A 96 39.69 -2.42 -19.45
C VAL A 96 40.82 -1.39 -19.31
N MET A 97 40.64 -0.33 -18.52
CA MET A 97 41.70 0.66 -18.27
C MET A 97 42.91 0.05 -17.56
N ALA A 98 42.68 -0.88 -16.62
CA ALA A 98 43.77 -1.55 -15.91
C ALA A 98 44.61 -2.45 -16.85
N LEU A 99 43.99 -3.11 -17.82
CA LEU A 99 44.72 -3.94 -18.80
C LEU A 99 45.60 -3.12 -19.75
N VAL A 100 45.17 -1.91 -20.13
CA VAL A 100 45.95 -1.03 -21.00
C VAL A 100 47.19 -0.48 -20.30
N LEU A 101 47.12 -0.24 -18.98
CA LEU A 101 48.27 0.25 -18.19
C LEU A 101 49.30 -0.84 -17.86
N VAL A 102 48.91 -2.12 -17.88
CA VAL A 102 49.83 -3.24 -17.62
C VAL A 102 50.64 -3.64 -18.87
N PHE A 103 50.21 -3.21 -20.06
CA PHE A 103 50.84 -3.54 -21.35
C PHE A 103 51.59 -2.38 -22.01
N TRP A 104 51.95 -1.33 -21.25
CA TRP A 104 52.85 -0.25 -21.68
C TRP A 104 54.10 -0.19 -20.81
#